data_AF-A0A067E2V0-F1
#
_entry.id   AF-A0A067E2V0-F1
#
_cell.length_a   1.000
_cell.length_b   1.000
_cell.length_c   1.000
_cell.angle_alpha   90.00
_cell.angle_beta   90.00
_cell.angle_gamma   90.00
#
_symmetry.space_group_name_H-M   'P 1'
#
loop_
_entity.id
_entity.type
_entity.pdbx_description
1 polymer ?
#
loop_
_entity_poly.entity_id
_entity_poly.type
_entity_poly.pdbx_seq_one_letter_code
_entity_poly.pdbx_strand_id
1 'polypeptide(L)'
;MNDTLSATQIYHFLRKWLIVHSDFLANPLYIAGDSYSGKIVPIVVQEISDGIDAGHKPRMNLKGYMLGNPVTDDKIDQNSKIQFAYLNALITYEIYKSAKKNCKGDYVNVDPGNYLCKADLQNISAVRKGVTIILFICLLFLNTISSTPNYLTDA
;
A
#
# COMPACT_ATOMS: atom_id res chain seq x y z
N MET A 1 -7.93 -6.09 17.01
CA MET A 1 -6.98 -4.97 16.94
C MET A 1 -7.52 -4.01 15.89
N ASN A 2 -7.55 -2.70 16.15
CA ASN A 2 -7.90 -1.71 15.13
C ASN A 2 -6.64 -0.92 14.73
N ASP A 3 -6.71 -0.25 13.59
CA ASP A 3 -5.57 0.46 13.00
C ASP A 3 -5.11 1.64 13.88
N THR A 4 -6.05 2.38 14.47
CA THR A 4 -5.76 3.53 15.33
C THR A 4 -5.06 3.13 16.63
N LEU A 5 -5.54 2.09 17.32
CA LEU A 5 -4.90 1.54 18.52
C LEU A 5 -3.48 1.07 18.23
N SER A 6 -3.28 0.41 17.08
CA SER A 6 -1.95 -0.04 16.66
C SER A 6 -1.01 1.16 16.47
N ALA A 7 -1.49 2.22 15.81
CA ALA A 7 -0.73 3.44 15.63
C ALA A 7 -0.40 4.16 16.96
N THR A 8 -1.39 4.30 17.85
CA THR A 8 -1.21 4.88 19.19
C THR A 8 -0.19 4.07 20.01
N GLN A 9 -0.24 2.74 19.94
CA GLN A 9 0.72 1.87 20.62
C GLN A 9 2.14 2.03 20.07
N ILE A 10 2.29 2.13 18.75
CA ILE A 10 3.59 2.40 18.10
C ILE A 10 4.12 3.77 18.52
N TYR A 11 3.29 4.82 18.53
CA TYR A 11 3.68 6.15 19.00
C TYR A 11 4.18 6.12 20.45
N HIS A 12 3.45 5.45 21.35
CA HIS A 12 3.88 5.29 22.74
C HIS A 12 5.17 4.48 22.89
N PHE A 13 5.31 3.42 22.10
CA PHE A 13 6.54 2.63 22.05
C PHE A 13 7.72 3.51 21.64
N LEU A 14 7.63 4.26 20.54
CA LEU A 14 8.71 5.12 20.05
C LEU A 14 9.14 6.16 21.09
N ARG A 15 8.16 6.81 21.75
CA ARG A 15 8.46 7.77 22.82
C ARG A 15 9.20 7.13 23.99
N LYS A 16 8.74 5.97 24.47
CA LYS A 16 9.40 5.26 25.58
C LYS A 16 10.77 4.74 25.18
N TRP A 17 10.90 4.22 23.96
CA TRP A 17 12.15 3.71 23.42
C TRP A 17 13.20 4.82 23.32
N LEU A 18 12.84 6.02 22.87
CA LEU A 18 13.74 7.17 22.77
C LEU A 18 14.11 7.80 24.12
N ILE A 19 13.33 7.57 25.19
CA ILE A 19 13.74 7.92 26.55
C ILE A 19 14.90 7.02 27.00
N VAL A 20 14.82 5.72 26.68
CA VAL A 20 15.85 4.74 27.03
C VAL A 20 17.08 4.85 26.12
N HIS A 21 16.90 5.24 24.87
CA HIS A 21 17.96 5.34 23.85
C HIS A 21 18.12 6.80 23.38
N SER A 22 18.47 7.69 24.31
CA SER A 22 18.53 9.14 24.08
C SER A 22 19.52 9.55 22.99
N ASP A 23 20.54 8.74 22.72
CA ASP A 23 21.56 9.01 21.71
C ASP A 23 20.97 9.11 20.29
N PHE A 24 19.78 8.53 20.06
CA PHE A 24 19.09 8.58 18.76
C PHE A 24 18.20 9.81 18.59
N LEU A 25 18.04 10.67 19.60
CA LEU A 25 17.11 11.81 19.54
C LEU A 25 17.45 12.82 18.45
N ALA A 26 18.74 13.02 18.19
CA ALA A 26 19.20 13.93 17.14
C ALA A 26 19.03 13.33 15.74
N ASN A 27 18.94 12.00 15.62
CA ASN A 27 18.93 11.32 14.33
C ASN A 27 17.65 11.64 13.55
N PRO A 28 17.74 11.87 12.23
CA PRO A 28 16.59 11.93 11.37
C PRO A 28 15.73 10.67 11.51
N LEU A 29 14.45 10.83 11.86
CA LEU A 29 13.50 9.74 11.97
C LEU A 29 12.68 9.62 10.69
N TYR A 30 12.69 8.43 10.10
CA TYR A 30 11.82 8.03 9.01
C TYR A 30 11.00 6.81 9.44
N ILE A 31 9.70 6.81 9.17
CA ILE A 31 8.83 5.66 9.39
C ILE A 31 8.60 4.96 8.06
N ALA A 32 8.85 3.67 7.97
CA ALA A 32 8.62 2.93 6.73
C ALA A 32 7.72 1.71 6.99
N GLY A 33 7.00 1.29 5.96
CA GLY A 33 6.18 0.09 6.01
C GLY A 33 5.86 -0.44 4.63
N ASP A 34 5.41 -1.69 4.58
CA ASP A 34 5.03 -2.38 3.34
C ASP A 34 3.62 -2.97 3.49
N SER A 35 2.93 -3.18 2.37
CA SER A 35 1.64 -3.86 2.33
C SER A 35 0.59 -3.15 3.20
N TYR A 36 -0.04 -3.86 4.15
CA TYR A 36 -1.08 -3.31 5.02
C TYR A 36 -0.58 -2.13 5.88
N SER A 37 0.73 -2.00 6.09
CA SER A 37 1.31 -0.84 6.76
C SER A 37 1.06 0.48 6.03
N GLY A 38 0.62 0.44 4.76
CA GLY A 38 0.07 1.61 4.06
C GLY A 38 -1.10 2.30 4.79
N LYS A 39 -1.84 1.57 5.64
CA LYS A 39 -2.86 2.14 6.53
C LYS A 39 -2.26 2.66 7.84
N ILE A 40 -1.36 1.88 8.45
CA ILE A 40 -0.86 2.15 9.80
C ILE A 40 0.19 3.27 9.82
N VAL A 41 1.15 3.25 8.89
CA VAL A 41 2.28 4.20 8.88
C VAL A 41 1.83 5.66 8.77
N PRO A 42 0.88 6.04 7.89
CA PRO A 42 0.38 7.42 7.86
C PRO A 42 -0.25 7.85 9.19
N ILE A 43 -0.98 6.96 9.87
CA ILE A 43 -1.58 7.26 11.18
C ILE A 43 -0.49 7.44 12.24
N VAL A 44 0.54 6.59 12.26
CA VAL A 44 1.70 6.74 13.18
C VAL A 44 2.40 8.07 12.95
N VAL A 45 2.63 8.44 11.69
CA VAL A 45 3.28 9.71 11.33
C VAL A 45 2.43 10.90 11.78
N GLN A 46 1.11 10.81 11.63
CA GLN A 46 0.18 11.82 12.14
C GLN A 46 0.27 11.95 13.66
N GLU A 47 0.21 10.85 14.41
CA GLU A 47 0.34 10.84 15.88
C GLU A 47 1.68 11.44 16.35
N ILE A 48 2.77 11.16 15.62
CA ILE A 48 4.08 11.77 15.88
C ILE A 48 4.01 13.29 15.63
N SER A 49 3.45 13.71 14.50
CA SER A 49 3.30 15.13 14.14
C SER A 49 2.47 15.89 15.18
N ASP A 50 1.30 15.38 15.53
CA ASP A 50 0.40 15.97 16.51
C ASP A 50 1.07 16.06 17.89
N GLY A 51 1.82 15.01 18.26
CA GLY A 51 2.61 15.01 19.49
C GLY A 51 3.75 16.05 19.48
N ILE A 52 4.38 16.29 18.33
CA ILE A 52 5.41 17.33 18.17
C ILE A 52 4.79 18.72 18.35
N ASP A 53 3.63 18.96 17.74
CA ASP A 53 2.91 20.24 17.81
C ASP A 53 2.34 20.51 19.21
N ALA A 54 1.87 19.46 19.89
CA ALA A 54 1.47 19.50 21.29
C ALA A 54 2.65 19.64 22.29
N GLY A 55 3.89 19.62 21.81
CA GLY A 55 5.09 19.77 22.64
C GLY A 55 5.43 18.54 23.49
N HIS A 56 4.91 17.36 23.15
CA HIS A 56 5.23 16.11 23.85
C HIS A 56 6.73 15.82 23.80
N LYS A 57 7.25 15.21 24.88
CA LYS A 57 8.65 14.79 25.02
C LYS A 57 8.78 13.26 25.01
N PRO A 58 9.89 12.73 24.47
CA PRO A 58 10.94 13.45 23.75
C PRO A 58 10.46 13.93 22.36
N ARG A 59 11.01 15.05 21.88
CA ARG A 59 10.68 15.56 20.54
C ARG A 59 11.37 14.64 19.51
N MET A 60 10.58 14.01 18.66
CA MET A 60 11.08 13.17 17.56
C MET A 60 11.50 14.04 16.38
N ASN A 61 12.68 13.79 15.81
CA ASN A 61 13.18 14.48 14.62
C ASN A 61 12.60 13.86 13.33
N LEU A 62 11.27 13.82 13.22
CA LEU A 62 10.55 13.25 12.08
C LEU A 62 10.88 14.02 10.79
N LYS A 63 11.31 13.29 9.75
CA LYS A 63 11.61 13.85 8.42
C LYS A 63 10.67 13.39 7.31
N GLY A 64 10.02 12.23 7.49
CA GLY A 64 9.09 11.71 6.51
C GLY A 64 8.79 10.23 6.71
N TYR A 65 8.13 9.64 5.73
CA TYR A 65 7.79 8.23 5.72
C TYR A 65 7.85 7.64 4.31
N MET A 66 7.99 6.32 4.23
CA MET A 66 8.05 5.57 2.98
C MET A 66 7.11 4.39 3.01
N LEU A 67 6.39 4.17 1.90
CA LEU A 67 5.46 3.07 1.75
C LEU A 67 5.89 2.18 0.58
N GLY A 68 6.23 0.93 0.88
CA GLY A 68 6.36 -0.14 -0.11
C GLY A 68 4.98 -0.74 -0.40
N ASN A 69 4.66 -0.92 -1.68
CA ASN A 69 3.45 -1.58 -2.19
C ASN A 69 2.22 -1.48 -1.27
N PRO A 70 1.80 -0.25 -0.89
CA PRO A 70 0.88 -0.08 0.22
C PRO A 70 -0.55 -0.45 -0.14
N VAL A 71 -1.30 -0.90 0.86
CA VAL A 71 -2.76 -0.81 0.85
C VAL A 71 -3.15 0.61 1.26
N THR A 72 -3.86 1.33 0.40
CA THR A 72 -4.21 2.74 0.57
C THR A 72 -5.72 2.96 0.46
N ASP A 73 -6.32 2.66 -0.68
CA ASP A 73 -7.75 2.78 -0.95
C ASP A 73 -8.26 1.48 -1.56
N ASP A 74 -9.17 0.80 -0.87
CA ASP A 74 -9.62 -0.53 -1.29
C ASP A 74 -10.29 -0.50 -2.67
N LYS A 75 -10.97 0.60 -3.03
CA LYS A 75 -11.61 0.68 -4.34
C LYS A 75 -10.56 0.83 -5.44
N ILE A 76 -9.63 1.76 -5.30
CA ILE A 76 -8.58 2.02 -6.29
C ILE A 76 -7.63 0.81 -6.39
N ASP A 77 -7.18 0.30 -5.25
CA ASP A 77 -6.22 -0.80 -5.17
C ASP A 77 -6.81 -2.09 -5.76
N GLN A 78 -8.07 -2.41 -5.47
CA GLN A 78 -8.67 -3.64 -6.01
C GLN A 78 -9.07 -3.50 -7.48
N ASN A 79 -9.54 -2.32 -7.91
CA ASN A 79 -9.88 -2.10 -9.32
C ASN A 79 -8.65 -2.15 -10.23
N SER A 80 -7.53 -1.58 -9.78
CA SER A 80 -6.28 -1.55 -10.56
C SER A 80 -5.72 -2.96 -10.83
N LYS A 81 -5.99 -3.94 -9.98
CA LYS A 81 -5.51 -5.33 -10.14
C LYS A 81 -5.92 -5.97 -11.46
N ILE A 82 -7.10 -5.64 -11.99
CA ILE A 82 -7.58 -6.22 -13.25
C ILE A 82 -6.77 -5.67 -14.43
N GLN A 83 -6.51 -4.37 -14.44
CA GLN A 83 -5.65 -3.75 -15.44
C GLN A 83 -4.20 -4.21 -15.30
N PHE A 84 -3.68 -4.29 -14.07
CA PHE A 84 -2.34 -4.82 -13.81
C PHE A 84 -2.19 -6.25 -14.34
N ALA A 85 -3.17 -7.12 -14.07
CA ALA A 85 -3.16 -8.50 -14.58
C ALA A 85 -3.10 -8.56 -16.11
N TYR A 86 -3.84 -7.67 -16.80
CA TYR A 86 -3.78 -7.58 -18.25
C TYR A 86 -2.41 -7.10 -18.75
N LEU A 87 -1.89 -6.00 -18.18
CA LEU A 87 -0.62 -5.42 -18.61
C LEU A 87 0.59 -6.32 -18.36
N ASN A 88 0.48 -7.23 -17.38
CA ASN A 88 1.52 -8.22 -17.07
C ASN A 88 1.21 -9.61 -17.66
N ALA A 89 0.35 -9.68 -18.68
CA ALA A 89 0.02 -10.90 -19.41
C ALA A 89 -0.52 -12.07 -18.54
N LEU A 90 -1.12 -11.75 -17.38
CA LEU A 90 -1.75 -12.73 -16.49
C LEU A 90 -3.18 -13.08 -16.93
N ILE A 91 -3.80 -12.23 -17.73
CA ILE A 91 -5.09 -12.47 -18.39
C ILE A 91 -5.01 -12.01 -19.85
N THR A 92 -5.80 -12.64 -20.73
CA THR A 92 -5.82 -12.26 -22.15
C THR A 92 -6.57 -10.95 -22.38
N TYR A 93 -6.35 -10.34 -23.55
CA TYR A 93 -7.07 -9.14 -23.97
C TYR A 93 -8.59 -9.35 -24.02
N GLU A 94 -9.04 -10.53 -24.45
CA GLU A 94 -10.46 -10.88 -24.56
C GLU A 94 -11.13 -10.88 -23.18
N ILE A 95 -10.49 -11.49 -22.19
CA ILE A 95 -10.97 -11.53 -20.80
C ILE A 95 -11.02 -10.11 -20.23
N TYR A 96 -9.94 -9.33 -20.40
CA TYR A 96 -9.88 -7.95 -19.93
C TYR A 96 -10.95 -7.07 -20.59
N LYS A 97 -11.12 -7.16 -21.91
CA LYS A 97 -12.10 -6.39 -22.67
C LYS A 97 -13.53 -6.73 -22.28
N SER A 98 -13.84 -8.02 -22.08
CA SER A 98 -15.16 -8.48 -21.61
C SER A 98 -15.47 -7.89 -20.24
N ALA A 99 -14.56 -8.07 -19.27
CA ALA A 99 -14.72 -7.55 -17.92
C ALA A 99 -14.85 -6.03 -17.90
N LYS A 100 -13.99 -5.30 -18.63
CA LYS A 100 -14.04 -3.83 -18.70
C LYS A 100 -15.39 -3.34 -19.24
N LYS A 101 -15.93 -4.02 -20.26
CA LYS A 101 -17.24 -3.69 -20.86
C LYS A 101 -18.38 -3.98 -19.88
N ASN A 102 -18.42 -5.18 -19.31
CA ASN A 102 -19.56 -5.65 -18.51
C ASN A 102 -19.56 -5.07 -17.09
N CYS A 103 -18.38 -4.83 -16.50
CA CYS A 103 -18.22 -4.22 -15.17
C CYS A 103 -18.06 -2.70 -15.20
N LYS A 104 -17.95 -2.08 -16.37
CA LYS A 104 -17.80 -0.62 -16.55
C LYS A 104 -16.62 -0.01 -15.75
N GLY A 105 -15.58 -0.81 -15.51
CA GLY A 105 -14.40 -0.41 -14.75
C GLY A 105 -14.54 -0.43 -13.23
N ASP A 106 -15.69 -0.82 -12.67
CA ASP A 106 -15.83 -1.10 -11.24
C ASP A 106 -16.01 -2.62 -11.02
N TYR A 107 -14.94 -3.24 -10.56
CA TYR A 107 -14.80 -4.67 -10.30
C TYR A 107 -15.02 -5.02 -8.82
N VAL A 108 -15.27 -4.01 -7.98
CA VAL A 108 -15.42 -4.15 -6.52
C VAL A 108 -16.89 -3.97 -6.14
N ASN A 109 -17.50 -2.87 -6.57
CA ASN A 109 -18.90 -2.54 -6.25
C ASN A 109 -19.81 -3.01 -7.40
N VAL A 110 -19.88 -4.32 -7.59
CA VAL A 110 -20.65 -4.92 -8.68
C VAL A 110 -22.12 -5.05 -8.30
N ASP A 111 -23.00 -4.51 -9.16
CA ASP A 111 -24.45 -4.71 -9.05
C ASP A 111 -24.79 -6.21 -8.94
N PRO A 112 -25.51 -6.65 -7.91
CA PRO A 112 -25.95 -8.03 -7.77
C PRO A 112 -26.70 -8.60 -8.98
N GLY A 113 -27.42 -7.78 -9.75
CA GLY A 113 -28.13 -8.17 -10.96
C GLY A 113 -27.24 -8.30 -12.21
N ASN A 114 -26.01 -7.80 -12.18
CA ASN A 114 -25.09 -7.84 -13.32
C ASN A 114 -24.37 -9.20 -13.41
N TYR A 115 -25.09 -10.20 -13.91
CA TYR A 115 -24.59 -11.57 -14.06
C TYR A 115 -23.38 -11.67 -15.01
N LEU A 116 -23.33 -10.84 -16.06
CA LEU A 116 -22.21 -10.81 -17.00
C LEU A 116 -20.90 -10.38 -16.32
N CYS A 117 -20.93 -9.29 -15.56
CA CYS A 117 -19.75 -8.86 -14.81
C CYS A 117 -19.32 -9.91 -13.78
N LYS A 118 -20.27 -10.52 -13.06
CA LYS A 118 -19.96 -11.60 -12.11
C LYS A 118 -19.29 -12.79 -12.80
N ALA A 119 -19.79 -13.20 -13.96
CA ALA A 119 -19.19 -14.29 -14.74
C ALA A 119 -17.78 -13.95 -15.20
N ASP A 120 -17.54 -12.72 -15.67
CA ASP A 120 -16.19 -12.26 -16.05
C ASP A 120 -15.24 -12.25 -14.85
N LEU A 121 -15.67 -11.76 -13.68
CA LEU A 121 -14.86 -11.75 -12.47
C LEU A 121 -14.56 -13.16 -11.95
N GLN A 122 -15.52 -14.08 -12.04
CA GLN A 122 -15.31 -15.49 -11.72
C GLN A 122 -14.27 -16.11 -12.67
N ASN A 123 -14.36 -15.84 -13.97
CA ASN A 123 -13.39 -16.29 -14.95
C ASN A 123 -11.98 -15.76 -14.64
N ILE A 124 -11.85 -14.44 -14.41
CA ILE A 124 -10.58 -13.83 -14.00
C ILE A 124 -10.03 -14.46 -12.71
N SER A 125 -10.90 -14.72 -11.72
CA SER A 125 -10.49 -15.35 -10.47
C SER A 125 -9.94 -16.76 -10.71
N ALA A 126 -10.57 -17.52 -11.61
CA ALA A 126 -10.16 -18.89 -11.94
C ALA A 126 -8.80 -18.92 -12.65
N VAL A 127 -8.60 -18.04 -13.64
CA VAL A 127 -7.30 -17.90 -14.35
C VAL A 127 -6.19 -17.48 -13.38
N ARG A 128 -6.50 -16.64 -12.40
CA ARG A 128 -5.52 -16.16 -11.41
C ARG A 128 -5.18 -17.17 -10.32
N LYS A 129 -5.93 -18.27 -10.13
CA LYS A 129 -5.72 -19.20 -9.00
C LYS A 129 -4.30 -19.75 -8.87
N GLY A 130 -3.53 -19.81 -9.96
CA GLY A 130 -2.12 -20.25 -9.96
C GLY A 130 -1.09 -19.16 -9.67
N VAL A 131 -1.49 -17.89 -9.55
CA VAL A 131 -0.58 -16.74 -9.38
C VAL A 131 -0.67 -16.24 -7.94
N THR A 132 0.37 -16.50 -7.13
CA THR A 132 0.41 -16.05 -5.73
C THR A 132 0.49 -14.52 -5.64
N ILE A 133 -0.13 -13.93 -4.62
CA ILE A 133 -0.01 -12.49 -4.30
C ILE A 133 1.45 -12.01 -4.20
N ILE A 134 2.35 -12.88 -3.75
CA ILE A 134 3.80 -12.60 -3.70
C ILE A 134 4.36 -12.38 -5.11
N LEU A 135 3.90 -13.11 -6.13
CA LEU A 135 4.34 -12.90 -7.51
C LEU A 135 3.87 -11.54 -8.05
N PHE A 136 2.67 -11.09 -7.67
CA PHE A 136 2.19 -9.74 -7.99
C PHE A 136 3.07 -8.66 -7.35
N ILE A 137 3.47 -8.85 -6.09
CA ILE A 137 4.36 -7.93 -5.37
C ILE A 137 5.78 -7.95 -5.98
N CYS A 138 6.34 -9.11 -6.31
CA CYS A 138 7.65 -9.22 -6.97
C CYS A 138 7.66 -8.59 -8.37
N LEU A 139 6.61 -8.76 -9.18
CA LEU A 139 6.50 -8.11 -10.48
C LEU A 139 6.41 -6.58 -10.35
N LEU A 140 5.75 -6.06 -9.31
CA LEU A 140 5.78 -4.64 -9.00
C LEU A 140 7.19 -4.17 -8.65
N PHE A 141 7.90 -4.88 -7.78
CA PHE A 141 9.27 -4.51 -7.38
C PHE A 141 10.26 -4.50 -8.55
N LEU A 142 10.22 -5.51 -9.42
CA LEU A 142 11.08 -5.57 -10.61
C LEU A 142 10.83 -4.37 -11.54
N ASN A 143 9.56 -4.04 -11.79
CA ASN A 143 9.22 -2.92 -12.67
C ASN A 143 9.54 -1.55 -12.03
N THR A 144 9.39 -1.39 -10.71
CA THR A 144 9.77 -0.15 -10.02
C THR A 144 11.28 0.07 -10.02
N ILE A 145 12.08 -0.99 -9.85
CA ILE A 145 13.55 -0.88 -9.90
C ILE A 145 14.03 -0.52 -11.33
N SER A 146 13.39 -1.06 -12.38
CA SER A 146 13.74 -0.71 -13.76
C SER A 146 13.31 0.70 -14.19
N SER A 147 12.39 1.33 -13.44
CA SER A 147 11.81 2.62 -13.81
C SER A 147 12.28 3.80 -12.96
N THR A 148 13.10 3.58 -11.92
CA THR A 148 13.81 4.68 -11.26
C THR A 148 14.91 5.20 -12.20
N PRO A 149 14.88 6.49 -12.61
CA PRO A 149 16.02 7.08 -13.28
C PRO A 149 17.19 7.11 -12.29
N ASN A 150 18.40 6.78 -12.75
CA ASN A 150 19.62 6.92 -11.97
C ASN A 150 19.83 8.39 -11.60
N TYR A 151 19.30 8.85 -10.47
CA TYR A 151 19.57 10.17 -9.90
C TYR A 151 20.77 10.16 -8.91
N LEU A 152 21.63 9.15 -8.98
CA LEU A 152 22.82 9.01 -8.11
C LEU A 152 24.15 9.30 -8.81
N THR A 153 24.12 9.97 -9.95
CA THR A 153 25.31 10.60 -10.53
C THR A 153 24.93 12.02 -10.92
N ASP A 154 25.06 12.95 -9.97
CA ASP A 154 25.32 14.38 -10.18
C ASP A 154 25.25 15.07 -8.81
N ALA A 155 26.37 14.98 -8.08
CA ALA A 155 26.71 15.79 -6.92
C ALA A 155 28.12 16.35 -7.15
#